data_AF-A0A812R8X5-F1
#
_entry.id   AF-A0A812R8X5-F1
#
_cell.length_a   1.000
_cell.length_b   1.000
_cell.length_c   1.000
_cell.angle_alpha   90.00
_cell.angle_beta   90.00
_cell.angle_gamma   90.00
#
_symmetry.space_group_name_H-M   'P 1'
#
loop_
_entity.id
_entity.type
_entity.pdbx_description
1 polymer ?
#
loop_
_entity_poly.entity_id
_entity_poly.type
_entity_poly.pdbx_seq_one_letter_code
_entity_poly.pdbx_strand_id
1 'polypeptide(L)'
;VTDLAVEKGWWHPSEAKFPGVFDFFGAYGYQPTAENTAIEDIASIRNLMAYYSGRRMWRIFSLLSPSEGEKLDPNLGNLPKTKNPYPPSVPAPRGSVTRSMVMNALRDHYEGTPYDLTKGMAAGPHGTPNRGPITGIKGQWERAISMFRTAYSYVLEIRPNRRSITWFGYDAAHGTAWMPFYGSSPIPAPQMYTAHGLNMSTFNTDAAWWAFNLVNQYSDINFQLPVRLINGEARAKAGEIELEAAKLVKVWEASIDSSGEEDDLAILAAKTNAYAEVKVQEWWKFAWYLIAKYGRQVVTYNESSVGGVNYTGQIYPQWWLQSPDVGFTTWSPKGPWIGVPDIGCAAPTQLSLQSNHTWAVLALVPLAYFAGLWHGRRPKVAEGYLALEEEHQQQEDEEEEEEQKQIVWNVIGLMIIVTFGSSLDIVAIQAEMAGQKIVKWMQKDRVWIDFARKRLVTIGVGNLVSGHPAADFQGLGLVGVELKYADGLVR
;
A
#
# COMPACT_ATOMS: atom_id res chain seq x y z
N VAL A 1 -34.98 31.56 -1.51
CA VAL A 1 -33.93 30.95 -0.64
C VAL A 1 -33.79 31.75 0.64
N THR A 2 -33.39 33.02 0.58
CA THR A 2 -33.31 33.88 1.78
C THR A 2 -34.62 33.98 2.56
N ASP A 3 -35.76 34.19 1.88
CA ASP A 3 -37.07 34.26 2.55
C ASP A 3 -37.41 32.97 3.31
N LEU A 4 -37.07 31.82 2.74
CA LEU A 4 -37.27 30.53 3.40
C LEU A 4 -36.38 30.41 4.65
N ALA A 5 -35.12 30.84 4.59
CA ALA A 5 -34.23 30.81 5.75
C ALA A 5 -34.74 31.73 6.88
N VAL A 6 -35.31 32.89 6.52
CA VAL A 6 -35.93 33.82 7.49
C VAL A 6 -37.22 33.22 8.06
N GLU A 7 -38.10 32.68 7.21
CA GLU A 7 -39.35 32.04 7.63
C GLU A 7 -39.10 30.87 8.60
N LYS A 8 -38.05 30.07 8.35
CA LYS A 8 -37.67 28.95 9.20
C LYS A 8 -36.82 29.34 10.42
N GLY A 9 -36.44 30.62 10.55
CA GLY A 9 -35.59 31.10 11.64
C GLY A 9 -34.17 30.55 11.60
N TRP A 10 -33.69 30.11 10.43
CA TRP A 10 -32.31 29.62 10.25
C TRP A 10 -31.31 30.75 10.06
N TRP A 11 -31.79 31.94 9.68
CA TRP A 11 -30.95 33.11 9.48
C TRP A 11 -31.77 34.39 9.62
N HIS A 12 -31.18 35.40 10.27
CA HIS A 12 -31.74 36.75 10.31
C HIS A 12 -30.88 37.76 9.52
N PRO A 13 -31.48 38.78 8.87
CA PRO A 13 -30.72 39.82 8.16
C PRO A 13 -29.67 40.55 8.99
N SER A 14 -29.85 40.62 10.32
CA SER A 14 -28.87 41.19 11.26
C SER A 14 -27.60 40.34 11.41
N GLU A 15 -27.62 39.09 10.99
CA GLU A 15 -26.46 38.18 11.01
C GLU A 15 -25.60 38.30 9.75
N ALA A 16 -26.01 39.12 8.77
CA ALA A 16 -25.24 39.36 7.57
C ALA A 16 -23.88 40.01 7.91
N LYS A 17 -22.78 39.30 7.62
CA LYS A 17 -21.41 39.83 7.81
C LYS A 17 -21.12 41.01 6.87
N PHE A 18 -21.77 41.05 5.71
CA PHE A 18 -21.68 42.13 4.74
C PHE A 18 -23.09 42.56 4.33
N PRO A 19 -23.35 43.87 4.17
CA PRO A 19 -24.65 44.36 3.73
C PRO A 19 -25.09 43.69 2.41
N GLY A 20 -26.29 43.10 2.40
CA GLY A 20 -26.86 42.45 1.22
C GLY A 20 -26.26 41.06 0.88
N VAL A 21 -25.37 40.51 1.71
CA VAL A 21 -24.79 39.17 1.49
C VAL A 21 -25.46 38.14 2.38
N PHE A 22 -26.00 37.10 1.75
CA PHE A 22 -26.62 35.97 2.44
C PHE A 22 -25.58 34.87 2.73
N ASP A 23 -25.42 34.49 4.00
CA ASP A 23 -24.54 33.40 4.41
C ASP A 23 -25.24 32.05 4.23
N PHE A 24 -25.12 31.48 3.02
CA PHE A 24 -25.75 30.20 2.70
C PHE A 24 -25.23 29.06 3.57
N PHE A 25 -23.92 29.02 3.86
CA PHE A 25 -23.33 27.96 4.67
C PHE A 25 -23.77 28.06 6.13
N GLY A 26 -23.82 29.27 6.68
CA GLY A 26 -24.34 29.54 8.03
C GLY A 26 -25.81 29.14 8.20
N ALA A 27 -26.65 29.44 7.20
CA ALA A 27 -28.09 29.21 7.25
C ALA A 27 -28.49 27.74 6.98
N TYR A 28 -27.86 27.09 5.99
CA TYR A 28 -28.28 25.78 5.49
C TYR A 28 -27.29 24.65 5.77
N GLY A 29 -26.09 24.95 6.23
CA GLY A 29 -25.08 23.93 6.48
C GLY A 29 -25.45 23.06 7.68
N TYR A 30 -24.97 21.81 7.67
CA TYR A 30 -25.18 20.89 8.76
C TYR A 30 -24.45 21.36 10.03
N GLN A 31 -25.21 21.68 11.07
CA GLN A 31 -24.67 22.01 12.38
C GLN A 31 -24.85 20.81 13.33
N PRO A 32 -23.78 20.03 13.57
CA PRO A 32 -23.80 18.99 14.60
C PRO A 32 -24.01 19.60 15.99
N THR A 33 -24.85 18.94 16.78
CA THR A 33 -25.22 19.19 18.18
C THR A 33 -25.06 17.90 18.97
N ALA A 34 -25.06 17.99 20.30
CA ALA A 34 -25.05 16.80 21.16
C ALA A 34 -26.31 15.92 20.99
N GLU A 35 -27.40 16.48 20.48
CA GLU A 35 -28.68 15.77 20.26
C GLU A 35 -28.69 15.01 18.92
N ASN A 36 -27.97 15.50 17.92
CA ASN A 36 -27.95 14.92 16.57
C ASN A 36 -26.64 14.18 16.23
N THR A 37 -25.71 14.08 17.19
CA THR A 37 -24.50 13.27 17.07
C THR A 37 -24.34 12.35 18.28
N ALA A 38 -23.70 11.20 18.09
CA ALA A 38 -23.28 10.33 19.20
C ALA A 38 -22.06 10.90 19.99
N ILE A 39 -21.77 12.20 19.81
CA ILE A 39 -20.63 12.88 20.40
C ILE A 39 -21.18 13.86 21.43
N GLU A 40 -20.91 13.56 22.70
CA GLU A 40 -21.50 14.25 23.86
C GLU A 40 -20.91 15.66 24.09
N ASP A 41 -19.83 16.04 23.38
CA ASP A 41 -19.11 17.30 23.60
C ASP A 41 -18.91 18.10 22.29
N ILE A 42 -19.31 19.37 22.32
CA ILE A 42 -19.20 20.33 21.20
C ILE A 42 -17.73 20.61 20.83
N ALA A 43 -16.80 20.63 21.81
CA ALA A 43 -15.37 20.79 21.50
C ALA A 43 -14.84 19.59 20.70
N SER A 44 -15.31 18.38 21.03
CA SER A 44 -15.04 17.16 20.28
C SER A 44 -15.63 17.19 18.86
N ILE A 45 -16.80 17.80 18.67
CA ILE A 45 -17.42 18.02 17.35
C ILE A 45 -16.62 19.01 16.48
N ARG A 46 -16.13 20.11 17.06
CA ARG A 46 -15.30 21.09 16.32
C ARG A 46 -14.00 20.44 15.85
N ASN A 47 -13.36 19.67 16.72
CA ASN A 47 -12.16 18.91 16.39
C ASN A 47 -12.45 17.88 15.30
N LEU A 48 -13.59 17.18 15.39
CA LEU A 48 -14.02 16.22 14.38
C LEU A 48 -14.13 16.85 12.99
N MET A 49 -14.71 18.04 12.89
CA MET A 49 -14.83 18.73 11.61
C MET A 49 -13.51 19.31 11.11
N ALA A 50 -12.59 19.68 12.00
CA ALA A 50 -11.22 20.03 11.63
C ALA A 50 -10.51 18.83 10.97
N TYR A 51 -10.57 17.65 11.62
CA TYR A 51 -9.99 16.39 11.13
C TYR A 51 -10.71 15.81 9.90
N TYR A 52 -12.00 16.12 9.73
CA TYR A 52 -12.77 15.53 8.64
C TYR A 52 -12.77 16.39 7.39
N SER A 53 -12.89 17.72 7.50
CA SER A 53 -13.10 18.60 6.33
C SER A 53 -12.28 19.88 6.35
N GLY A 54 -12.10 20.50 7.52
CA GLY A 54 -11.38 21.76 7.65
C GLY A 54 -9.95 21.67 7.14
N ARG A 55 -9.20 20.64 7.55
CA ARG A 55 -7.81 20.48 7.14
C ARG A 55 -7.67 20.21 5.63
N ARG A 56 -8.59 19.47 5.02
CA ARG A 56 -8.63 19.26 3.56
C ARG A 56 -8.80 20.58 2.82
N MET A 57 -9.70 21.45 3.28
CA MET A 57 -9.89 22.76 2.68
C MET A 57 -8.64 23.63 2.79
N TRP A 58 -8.09 23.77 4.00
CA TRP A 58 -6.83 24.49 4.23
C TRP A 58 -5.72 23.96 3.32
N ARG A 59 -5.59 22.64 3.24
CA ARG A 59 -4.52 22.01 2.47
C ARG A 59 -4.64 22.31 0.98
N ILE A 60 -5.84 22.23 0.39
CA ILE A 60 -6.07 22.61 -1.01
C ILE A 60 -5.68 24.08 -1.24
N PHE A 61 -6.06 25.00 -0.36
CA PHE A 61 -5.67 26.40 -0.47
C PHE A 61 -4.15 26.57 -0.36
N SER A 62 -3.50 25.92 0.61
CA SER A 62 -2.04 25.98 0.79
C SER A 62 -1.24 25.42 -0.39
N LEU A 63 -1.80 24.44 -1.12
CA LEU A 63 -1.14 23.83 -2.28
C LEU A 63 -1.34 24.64 -3.55
N LEU A 64 -2.55 25.17 -3.77
CA LEU A 64 -2.91 25.84 -5.02
C LEU A 64 -2.74 27.37 -4.99
N SER A 65 -2.75 27.97 -3.81
CA SER A 65 -2.46 29.39 -3.58
C SER A 65 -1.71 29.58 -2.24
N PRO A 66 -0.41 29.26 -2.20
CA PRO A 66 0.36 29.21 -0.94
C PRO A 66 0.28 30.48 -0.09
N SER A 67 0.40 31.66 -0.73
CA SER A 67 0.34 32.95 -0.02
C SER A 67 -1.01 33.20 0.65
N GLU A 68 -2.10 32.68 0.10
CA GLU A 68 -3.42 32.78 0.72
C GLU A 68 -3.63 31.68 1.77
N GLY A 69 -3.13 30.47 1.51
CA GLY A 69 -3.20 29.36 2.45
C GLY A 69 -2.45 29.62 3.77
N GLU A 70 -1.33 30.34 3.74
CA GLU A 70 -0.57 30.75 4.94
C GLU A 70 -1.37 31.65 5.90
N LYS A 71 -2.38 32.36 5.39
CA LYS A 71 -3.23 33.25 6.19
C LYS A 71 -4.35 32.50 6.92
N LEU A 72 -4.55 31.22 6.59
CA LEU A 72 -5.64 30.41 7.10
C LEU A 72 -5.17 29.52 8.25
N ASP A 73 -5.98 29.40 9.30
CA ASP A 73 -5.70 28.50 10.42
C ASP A 73 -5.94 27.04 10.01
N PRO A 74 -4.92 26.17 9.96
CA PRO A 74 -5.05 24.77 9.57
C PRO A 74 -5.93 23.92 10.49
N ASN A 75 -6.20 24.37 11.73
CA ASN A 75 -6.96 23.63 12.72
C ASN A 75 -8.42 24.10 12.80
N LEU A 76 -8.83 25.01 11.92
CA LEU A 76 -10.19 25.51 11.90
C LEU A 76 -11.16 24.38 11.48
N GLY A 77 -12.18 24.15 12.29
CA GLY A 77 -13.28 23.26 11.95
C GLY A 77 -14.23 23.92 10.95
N ASN A 78 -14.54 23.23 9.85
CA ASN A 78 -15.48 23.74 8.85
C ASN A 78 -16.93 23.48 9.28
N LEU A 79 -17.52 24.42 10.03
CA LEU A 79 -18.90 24.37 10.52
C LEU A 79 -19.65 25.66 10.20
N PRO A 80 -20.98 25.60 10.01
CA PRO A 80 -21.83 26.77 9.72
C PRO A 80 -21.65 27.92 10.72
N LYS A 81 -21.60 27.60 12.01
CA LYS A 81 -21.48 28.58 13.10
C LYS A 81 -20.03 28.86 13.51
N THR A 82 -19.03 28.40 12.74
CA THR A 82 -17.62 28.73 12.99
C THR A 82 -17.39 30.23 12.83
N LYS A 83 -16.78 30.86 13.84
CA LYS A 83 -16.31 32.25 13.73
C LYS A 83 -15.21 32.30 12.67
N ASN A 84 -15.36 33.18 11.68
CA ASN A 84 -14.43 33.32 10.55
C ASN A 84 -14.21 31.98 9.81
N PRO A 85 -15.24 31.39 9.18
CA PRO A 85 -15.08 30.13 8.46
C PRO A 85 -14.09 30.31 7.32
N TYR A 86 -13.55 29.20 6.81
CA TYR A 86 -12.75 29.24 5.60
C TYR A 86 -13.52 29.93 4.48
N PRO A 87 -12.84 30.77 3.67
CA PRO A 87 -13.50 31.41 2.55
C PRO A 87 -13.94 30.36 1.51
N PRO A 88 -15.02 30.60 0.76
CA PRO A 88 -15.46 29.68 -0.31
C PRO A 88 -14.42 29.58 -1.44
N SER A 89 -13.55 30.58 -1.57
CA SER A 89 -12.44 30.62 -2.54
C SER A 89 -11.33 31.53 -2.03
N VAL A 90 -10.10 31.26 -2.45
CA VAL A 90 -8.96 32.18 -2.25
C VAL A 90 -8.53 32.77 -3.59
N PRO A 91 -8.00 34.00 -3.62
CA PRO A 91 -7.37 34.55 -4.81
C PRO A 91 -6.24 33.65 -5.33
N ALA A 92 -6.14 33.51 -6.65
CA ALA A 92 -5.02 32.88 -7.32
C ALA A 92 -4.72 33.66 -8.61
N PRO A 93 -3.45 33.97 -8.92
CA PRO A 93 -3.10 34.63 -10.17
C PRO A 93 -3.62 33.85 -11.38
N ARG A 94 -4.06 34.56 -12.42
CA ARG A 94 -4.55 33.91 -13.64
C ARG A 94 -3.46 33.00 -14.22
N GLY A 95 -3.80 31.72 -14.40
CA GLY A 95 -2.89 30.71 -14.95
C GLY A 95 -1.90 30.11 -13.95
N SER A 96 -1.95 30.49 -12.66
CA SER A 96 -1.05 29.90 -11.64
C SER A 96 -1.44 28.47 -11.26
N VAL A 97 -2.71 28.10 -11.41
CA VAL A 97 -3.20 26.75 -11.11
C VAL A 97 -3.19 25.93 -12.39
N THR A 98 -2.37 24.89 -12.41
CA THR A 98 -2.27 23.96 -13.54
C THR A 98 -3.03 22.66 -13.26
N ARG A 99 -3.38 21.92 -14.32
CA ARG A 99 -3.99 20.58 -14.19
C ARG A 99 -3.14 19.65 -13.31
N SER A 100 -1.82 19.63 -13.51
CA SER A 100 -0.92 18.78 -12.73
C SER A 100 -0.92 19.14 -11.25
N MET A 101 -1.01 20.44 -10.91
CA MET A 101 -1.17 20.86 -9.51
C MET A 101 -2.48 20.36 -8.90
N VAL A 102 -3.59 20.39 -9.64
CA VAL A 102 -4.87 19.85 -9.16
C VAL A 102 -4.79 18.34 -8.95
N MET A 103 -4.23 17.59 -9.90
CA MET A 103 -4.01 16.14 -9.77
C MET A 103 -3.12 15.81 -8.57
N ASN A 104 -2.05 16.57 -8.36
CA ASN A 104 -1.15 16.39 -7.22
C ASN A 104 -1.81 16.75 -5.89
N ALA A 105 -2.69 17.74 -5.86
CA ALA A 105 -3.48 18.06 -4.67
C ALA A 105 -4.45 16.93 -4.31
N LEU A 106 -5.03 16.24 -5.30
CA LEU A 106 -5.86 15.05 -5.07
C LEU A 106 -5.06 13.86 -4.51
N ARG A 107 -3.74 13.80 -4.75
CA ARG A 107 -2.83 12.75 -4.26
C ARG A 107 -2.39 12.94 -2.80
N ASP A 108 -2.71 14.07 -2.19
CA ASP A 108 -2.10 14.53 -0.95
C ASP A 108 -2.71 13.87 0.32
N HIS A 109 -1.84 13.61 1.29
CA HIS A 109 -2.12 13.14 2.65
C HIS A 109 -1.46 14.06 3.69
N TYR A 110 -1.39 15.36 3.36
CA TYR A 110 -0.74 16.41 4.15
C TYR A 110 0.78 16.30 4.21
N GLU A 111 1.42 15.70 3.19
CA GLU A 111 2.86 15.46 3.20
C GLU A 111 3.67 16.77 3.39
N GLY A 112 4.70 16.71 4.24
CA GLY A 112 5.55 17.86 4.53
C GLY A 112 4.95 18.90 5.47
N THR A 113 3.84 18.57 6.15
CA THR A 113 3.24 19.41 7.20
C THR A 113 3.28 18.70 8.56
N PRO A 114 2.99 19.39 9.67
CA PRO A 114 2.81 18.72 10.97
C PRO A 114 1.67 17.68 11.01
N TYR A 115 0.84 17.63 9.97
CA TYR A 115 -0.34 16.75 9.85
C TYR A 115 -0.11 15.59 8.88
N ASP A 116 1.13 15.41 8.43
CA ASP A 116 1.53 14.37 7.47
C ASP A 116 1.15 12.97 7.96
N LEU A 117 0.17 12.36 7.28
CA LEU A 117 -0.36 11.05 7.65
C LEU A 117 0.60 9.90 7.36
N THR A 118 1.68 10.15 6.62
CA THR A 118 2.71 9.14 6.34
C THR A 118 3.77 9.09 7.44
N LYS A 119 3.64 9.90 8.50
CA LYS A 119 4.62 10.01 9.60
C LYS A 119 4.07 9.50 10.92
N GLY A 120 4.99 9.21 11.83
CA GLY A 120 4.71 8.79 13.20
C GLY A 120 4.26 7.34 13.34
N MET A 121 4.03 6.93 14.59
CA MET A 121 3.70 5.54 14.93
C MET A 121 2.42 5.05 14.26
N ALA A 122 1.43 5.92 14.06
CA ALA A 122 0.17 5.57 13.41
C ALA A 122 0.33 5.21 11.91
N ALA A 123 1.42 5.64 11.27
CA ALA A 123 1.72 5.30 9.87
C ALA A 123 2.53 3.99 9.74
N GLY A 124 2.91 3.38 10.86
CA GLY A 124 3.73 2.18 10.90
C GLY A 124 5.16 2.39 10.37
N PRO A 125 5.95 1.31 10.26
CA PRO A 125 7.34 1.39 9.82
C PRO A 125 7.50 1.82 8.35
N HIS A 126 6.44 1.72 7.55
CA HIS A 126 6.50 1.99 6.12
C HIS A 126 5.74 3.25 5.69
N GLY A 127 5.12 3.97 6.64
CA GLY A 127 4.53 5.28 6.39
C GLY A 127 3.21 5.25 5.62
N THR A 128 2.38 4.21 5.79
CA THR A 128 1.05 4.17 5.14
C THR A 128 0.17 5.29 5.69
N PRO A 129 -0.49 6.10 4.83
CA PRO A 129 -1.42 7.14 5.27
C PRO A 129 -2.85 6.61 5.47
N ASN A 130 -3.12 5.35 5.12
CA ASN A 130 -4.45 4.78 5.18
C ASN A 130 -4.80 4.30 6.59
N ARG A 131 -6.06 4.51 6.99
CA ARG A 131 -6.58 4.13 8.33
C ARG A 131 -7.94 3.47 8.18
N GLY A 132 -8.05 2.22 8.59
CA GLY A 132 -9.30 1.44 8.52
C GLY A 132 -10.43 2.02 9.37
N PRO A 133 -11.69 1.54 9.16
CA PRO A 133 -12.79 1.86 10.06
C PRO A 133 -12.52 1.32 11.48
N ILE A 134 -13.01 2.04 12.50
CA ILE A 134 -12.94 1.63 13.92
C ILE A 134 -14.36 1.57 14.46
N THR A 135 -14.64 0.56 15.30
CA THR A 135 -15.87 0.44 16.09
C THR A 135 -15.53 0.20 17.55
N GLY A 136 -16.38 0.68 18.47
CA GLY A 136 -16.27 0.38 19.91
C GLY A 136 -15.25 1.20 20.72
N ILE A 137 -14.49 2.11 20.11
CA ILE A 137 -13.52 2.99 20.80
C ILE A 137 -13.75 4.45 20.41
N LYS A 138 -13.82 5.35 21.40
CA LYS A 138 -13.93 6.80 21.18
C LYS A 138 -12.59 7.35 20.68
N GLY A 139 -12.59 7.96 19.49
CA GLY A 139 -11.40 8.55 18.87
C GLY A 139 -11.62 8.86 17.39
N GLN A 140 -10.64 9.50 16.74
CA GLN A 140 -10.72 9.82 15.31
C GLN A 140 -9.35 9.95 14.67
N TRP A 141 -9.29 9.52 13.40
CA TRP A 141 -8.17 9.81 12.50
C TRP A 141 -8.43 11.05 11.66
N GLU A 142 -7.36 11.76 11.34
CA GLU A 142 -7.34 12.75 10.27
C GLU A 142 -7.79 12.11 8.95
N ARG A 143 -8.68 12.77 8.22
CA ARG A 143 -9.15 12.30 6.91
C ARG A 143 -8.28 12.90 5.81
N ALA A 144 -7.51 12.06 5.11
CA ALA A 144 -6.73 12.47 3.95
C ALA A 144 -7.58 13.00 2.78
N ILE A 145 -6.97 13.80 1.89
CA ILE A 145 -7.58 14.17 0.60
C ILE A 145 -7.63 12.93 -0.28
N SER A 146 -6.49 12.26 -0.47
CA SER A 146 -6.41 10.95 -1.12
C SER A 146 -6.80 9.85 -0.13
N MET A 147 -8.00 9.28 -0.29
CA MET A 147 -8.54 8.30 0.66
C MET A 147 -8.60 6.90 0.02
N PHE A 148 -8.17 5.86 0.73
CA PHE A 148 -8.21 4.45 0.25
C PHE A 148 -9.57 3.92 -0.22
N ARG A 149 -10.69 4.55 0.19
CA ARG A 149 -12.04 4.16 -0.24
C ARG A 149 -12.48 4.83 -1.54
N THR A 150 -11.61 5.64 -2.14
CA THR A 150 -11.92 6.35 -3.39
C THR A 150 -12.00 5.34 -4.52
N ALA A 151 -13.20 5.15 -5.08
CA ALA A 151 -13.38 4.23 -6.20
C ALA A 151 -12.84 4.81 -7.53
N TYR A 152 -12.89 6.13 -7.68
CA TYR A 152 -12.36 6.86 -8.82
C TYR A 152 -12.18 8.34 -8.45
N SER A 153 -11.40 9.05 -9.26
CA SER A 153 -11.20 10.49 -9.17
C SER A 153 -11.07 11.08 -10.56
N TYR A 154 -11.39 12.36 -10.72
CA TYR A 154 -11.31 13.02 -12.02
C TYR A 154 -10.95 14.49 -11.91
N VAL A 155 -10.37 15.03 -12.99
CA VAL A 155 -10.13 16.45 -13.19
C VAL A 155 -10.78 16.87 -14.51
N LEU A 156 -11.70 17.83 -14.45
CA LEU A 156 -12.39 18.34 -15.64
C LEU A 156 -11.62 19.55 -16.17
N GLU A 157 -11.08 19.42 -17.37
CA GLU A 157 -10.46 20.51 -18.12
C GLU A 157 -11.50 21.04 -19.11
N ILE A 158 -12.20 22.11 -18.70
CA ILE A 158 -13.26 22.72 -19.50
C ILE A 158 -12.64 23.54 -20.63
N ARG A 159 -12.94 23.17 -21.87
CA ARG A 159 -12.39 23.77 -23.10
C ARG A 159 -13.53 24.06 -24.10
N PRO A 160 -13.40 25.10 -24.94
CA PRO A 160 -14.38 25.43 -25.97
C PRO A 160 -14.48 24.34 -27.06
N ASN A 161 -15.42 24.51 -28.00
CA ASN A 161 -15.59 23.68 -29.21
C ASN A 161 -15.76 22.18 -28.89
N ARG A 162 -16.51 21.86 -27.83
CA ARG A 162 -16.77 20.47 -27.38
C ARG A 162 -15.50 19.67 -27.08
N ARG A 163 -14.34 20.32 -26.91
CA ARG A 163 -13.05 19.68 -26.60
C ARG A 163 -12.80 19.54 -25.10
N SER A 164 -13.79 19.67 -24.23
CA SER A 164 -13.55 19.47 -22.79
C SER A 164 -13.03 18.06 -22.50
N ILE A 165 -12.00 17.94 -21.66
CA ILE A 165 -11.40 16.65 -21.29
C ILE A 165 -11.72 16.32 -19.84
N THR A 166 -12.25 15.12 -19.64
CA THR A 166 -12.29 14.44 -18.35
C THR A 166 -11.01 13.63 -18.20
N TRP A 167 -10.10 14.10 -17.36
CA TRP A 167 -8.98 13.29 -16.90
C TRP A 167 -9.52 12.36 -15.83
N PHE A 168 -9.61 11.06 -16.12
CA PHE A 168 -10.27 10.08 -15.25
C PHE A 168 -9.27 9.04 -14.75
N GLY A 169 -9.28 8.76 -13.45
CA GLY A 169 -8.42 7.77 -12.80
C GLY A 169 -9.24 6.87 -11.89
N TYR A 170 -9.01 5.56 -11.97
CA TYR A 170 -9.64 4.60 -11.08
C TYR A 170 -8.85 4.45 -9.77
N ASP A 171 -9.59 4.10 -8.72
CA ASP A 171 -9.10 3.93 -7.35
C ASP A 171 -8.54 5.23 -6.73
N ALA A 172 -7.82 5.13 -5.60
CA ALA A 172 -7.31 6.28 -4.89
C ALA A 172 -6.25 7.05 -5.69
N ALA A 173 -6.36 8.38 -5.65
CA ALA A 173 -5.53 9.32 -6.40
C ALA A 173 -4.01 9.09 -6.23
N HIS A 174 -3.57 8.67 -5.04
CA HIS A 174 -2.15 8.57 -4.69
C HIS A 174 -1.34 7.54 -5.49
N GLY A 175 -1.98 6.58 -6.13
CA GLY A 175 -1.34 5.62 -7.04
C GLY A 175 -2.19 5.30 -8.25
N THR A 176 -2.98 6.27 -8.73
CA THR A 176 -3.67 6.21 -10.02
C THR A 176 -2.92 7.02 -11.08
N ALA A 177 -3.19 6.69 -12.35
CA ALA A 177 -2.82 7.50 -13.51
C ALA A 177 -4.09 7.99 -14.21
N TRP A 178 -4.20 9.29 -14.41
CA TRP A 178 -5.38 9.88 -15.05
C TRP A 178 -5.30 9.80 -16.58
N MET A 179 -6.26 9.10 -17.19
CA MET A 179 -6.41 8.99 -18.64
C MET A 179 -7.31 10.10 -19.19
N PRO A 180 -7.00 10.69 -20.36
CA PRO A 180 -7.86 11.71 -20.96
C PRO A 180 -9.06 11.06 -21.67
N PHE A 181 -10.26 11.58 -21.44
CA PHE A 181 -11.46 11.25 -22.21
C PHE A 181 -12.18 12.54 -22.63
N TYR A 182 -12.67 12.62 -23.87
CA TYR A 182 -13.47 13.76 -24.29
C TYR A 182 -14.87 13.71 -23.67
N GLY A 183 -15.24 14.76 -22.94
CA GLY A 183 -16.53 14.82 -22.22
C GLY A 183 -17.74 14.85 -23.15
N SER A 184 -17.57 15.31 -24.39
CA SER A 184 -18.62 15.33 -25.42
C SER A 184 -18.48 14.20 -26.46
N SER A 185 -17.69 13.16 -26.15
CA SER A 185 -17.44 12.03 -27.05
C SER A 185 -18.75 11.44 -27.61
N PRO A 186 -18.87 11.27 -28.95
CA PRO A 186 -20.02 10.61 -29.56
C PRO A 186 -19.94 9.07 -29.46
N ILE A 187 -18.79 8.52 -29.05
CA ILE A 187 -18.58 7.09 -28.86
C ILE A 187 -18.40 6.75 -27.36
N PRO A 188 -18.76 5.54 -26.91
CA PRO A 188 -18.57 5.13 -25.52
C PRO A 188 -17.08 5.02 -25.16
N ALA A 189 -16.78 5.10 -23.87
CA ALA A 189 -15.46 4.75 -23.34
C ALA A 189 -15.12 3.27 -23.57
N PRO A 190 -13.84 2.86 -23.50
CA PRO A 190 -13.43 1.46 -23.62
C PRO A 190 -14.19 0.55 -22.67
N GLN A 191 -14.44 -0.71 -23.07
CA GLN A 191 -15.21 -1.66 -22.28
C GLN A 191 -14.68 -1.81 -20.84
N MET A 192 -13.35 -1.78 -20.67
CA MET A 192 -12.67 -1.84 -19.36
C MET A 192 -12.96 -0.65 -18.42
N TYR A 193 -13.52 0.44 -18.93
CA TYR A 193 -14.01 1.61 -18.18
C TYR A 193 -15.54 1.65 -18.03
N THR A 194 -16.28 0.69 -18.58
CA THR A 194 -17.74 0.66 -18.52
C THR A 194 -18.29 -0.26 -17.43
N ALA A 195 -19.52 0.00 -16.99
CA ALA A 195 -20.20 -0.67 -15.88
C ALA A 195 -20.23 -2.20 -15.97
N HIS A 196 -20.17 -2.78 -17.17
CA HIS A 196 -20.24 -4.23 -17.37
C HIS A 196 -18.98 -4.98 -16.87
N GLY A 197 -17.87 -4.29 -16.59
CA GLY A 197 -16.68 -4.87 -15.97
C GLY A 197 -16.46 -4.50 -14.50
N LEU A 198 -17.17 -3.50 -13.96
CA LEU A 198 -16.85 -2.84 -12.68
C LEU A 198 -17.40 -3.58 -11.44
N ASN A 199 -17.34 -4.90 -11.42
CA ASN A 199 -17.61 -5.64 -10.19
C ASN A 199 -16.37 -5.61 -9.28
N MET A 200 -16.33 -4.67 -8.34
CA MET A 200 -15.26 -4.53 -7.35
C MET A 200 -15.21 -5.67 -6.32
N SER A 201 -16.21 -6.56 -6.29
CA SER A 201 -16.24 -7.71 -5.37
C SER A 201 -15.71 -9.00 -6.01
N THR A 202 -15.45 -9.00 -7.32
CA THR A 202 -14.91 -10.15 -8.05
C THR A 202 -13.72 -9.70 -8.87
N PHE A 203 -12.55 -10.24 -8.55
CA PHE A 203 -11.32 -9.92 -9.26
C PHE A 203 -11.47 -10.22 -10.76
N ASN A 204 -11.13 -9.23 -11.59
CA ASN A 204 -11.21 -9.34 -13.04
C ASN A 204 -10.14 -8.46 -13.72
N THR A 205 -9.32 -9.05 -14.58
CA THR A 205 -8.30 -8.32 -15.35
C THR A 205 -8.87 -7.48 -16.49
N ASP A 206 -10.10 -7.76 -16.91
CA ASP A 206 -10.78 -7.04 -17.99
C ASP A 206 -11.32 -5.67 -17.54
N ALA A 207 -11.38 -5.44 -16.23
CA ALA A 207 -11.80 -4.17 -15.64
C ALA A 207 -10.59 -3.35 -15.23
N ALA A 208 -10.49 -2.12 -15.75
CA ALA A 208 -9.36 -1.24 -15.50
C ALA A 208 -9.19 -0.94 -14.01
N TRP A 209 -10.29 -0.88 -13.24
CA TRP A 209 -10.27 -0.59 -11.80
C TRP A 209 -9.31 -1.50 -11.02
N TRP A 210 -9.30 -2.81 -11.30
CA TRP A 210 -8.46 -3.77 -10.57
C TRP A 210 -6.96 -3.54 -10.78
N ALA A 211 -6.55 -3.05 -11.95
CA ALA A 211 -5.15 -2.74 -12.23
C ALA A 211 -4.63 -1.64 -11.30
N PHE A 212 -5.41 -0.56 -11.14
CA PHE A 212 -5.05 0.56 -10.28
C PHE A 212 -5.20 0.20 -8.80
N ASN A 213 -6.29 -0.49 -8.44
CA ASN A 213 -6.53 -0.91 -7.08
C ASN A 213 -5.46 -1.86 -6.54
N LEU A 214 -4.97 -2.81 -7.35
CA LEU A 214 -3.88 -3.71 -6.95
C LEU A 214 -2.59 -2.93 -6.62
N VAL A 215 -2.23 -1.93 -7.43
CA VAL A 215 -1.05 -1.09 -7.18
C VAL A 215 -1.21 -0.26 -5.90
N ASN A 216 -2.39 0.29 -5.64
CA ASN A 216 -2.64 1.05 -4.40
C ASN A 216 -2.62 0.14 -3.15
N GLN A 217 -3.30 -1.00 -3.20
CA GLN A 217 -3.24 -1.99 -2.10
C GLN A 217 -1.81 -2.45 -1.82
N TYR A 218 -1.03 -2.68 -2.87
CA TYR A 218 0.36 -3.10 -2.71
C TYR A 218 1.26 -1.95 -2.19
N SER A 219 0.95 -0.71 -2.58
CA SER A 219 1.64 0.49 -2.08
C SER A 219 1.48 0.69 -0.57
N ASP A 220 0.40 0.20 0.04
CA ASP A 220 0.19 0.29 1.49
C ASP A 220 1.21 -0.52 2.31
N ILE A 221 1.78 -1.57 1.74
CA ILE A 221 2.79 -2.39 2.41
C ILE A 221 4.09 -1.60 2.59
N ASN A 222 4.53 -0.89 1.54
CA ASN A 222 5.77 -0.09 1.54
C ASN A 222 5.58 1.30 0.93
N PHE A 223 4.93 2.17 1.70
CA PHE A 223 4.47 3.46 1.18
C PHE A 223 5.61 4.48 1.00
N GLN A 224 6.46 4.72 2.02
CA GLN A 224 7.31 5.92 2.08
C GLN A 224 8.83 5.70 2.25
N LEU A 225 9.32 4.60 2.82
CA LEU A 225 10.72 4.53 3.29
C LEU A 225 11.62 3.63 2.43
N PRO A 226 12.90 4.01 2.16
CA PRO A 226 13.55 5.28 2.52
C PRO A 226 13.29 6.43 1.52
N VAL A 227 12.88 6.12 0.29
CA VAL A 227 12.57 7.11 -0.77
C VAL A 227 11.33 6.66 -1.56
N ARG A 228 10.16 6.64 -0.91
CA ARG A 228 8.85 6.33 -1.53
C ARG A 228 8.90 5.07 -2.42
N LEU A 229 9.24 3.90 -1.87
CA LEU A 229 9.52 2.69 -2.67
C LEU A 229 8.41 2.37 -3.67
N ILE A 230 7.27 1.87 -3.19
CA ILE A 230 6.21 1.40 -4.11
C ILE A 230 5.38 2.59 -4.59
N ASN A 231 4.92 3.45 -3.68
CA ASN A 231 4.08 4.58 -4.06
C ASN A 231 4.83 5.61 -4.91
N GLY A 232 6.13 5.80 -4.70
CA GLY A 232 6.94 6.72 -5.52
C GLY A 232 7.13 6.21 -6.94
N GLU A 233 7.36 4.90 -7.12
CA GLU A 233 7.37 4.29 -8.46
C GLU A 233 6.00 4.38 -9.13
N ALA A 234 4.91 4.14 -8.39
CA ALA A 234 3.55 4.32 -8.91
C ALA A 234 3.27 5.76 -9.35
N ARG A 235 3.66 6.75 -8.53
CA ARG A 235 3.52 8.18 -8.88
C ARG A 235 4.40 8.59 -10.06
N ALA A 236 5.63 8.07 -10.14
CA ALA A 236 6.54 8.33 -11.26
C ALA A 236 5.93 7.78 -12.56
N LYS A 237 5.47 6.52 -12.54
CA LYS A 237 4.84 5.90 -13.70
C LYS A 237 3.56 6.60 -14.12
N ALA A 238 2.72 7.00 -13.16
CA ALA A 238 1.53 7.80 -13.43
C ALA A 238 1.87 9.15 -14.08
N GLY A 239 2.90 9.84 -13.57
CA GLY A 239 3.36 11.11 -14.13
C GLY A 239 3.88 10.99 -15.57
N GLU A 240 4.58 9.91 -15.91
CA GLU A 240 5.00 9.61 -17.29
C GLU A 240 3.78 9.50 -18.23
N ILE A 241 2.79 8.69 -17.84
CA ILE A 241 1.56 8.46 -18.59
C ILE A 241 0.79 9.77 -18.77
N GLU A 242 0.58 10.53 -17.68
CA GLU A 242 -0.15 11.80 -17.71
C GLU A 242 0.53 12.84 -18.60
N LEU A 243 1.87 12.91 -18.57
CA LEU A 243 2.63 13.83 -19.40
C LEU A 243 2.60 13.42 -20.89
N GLU A 244 2.71 12.13 -21.17
CA GLU A 244 2.59 11.58 -22.52
C GLU A 244 1.20 11.86 -23.09
N ALA A 245 0.14 11.52 -22.34
CA ALA A 245 -1.24 11.80 -22.70
C ALA A 245 -1.47 13.30 -23.01
N ALA A 246 -0.94 14.18 -22.18
CA ALA A 246 -1.02 15.63 -22.38
C ALA A 246 -0.38 16.11 -23.69
N LYS A 247 0.73 15.50 -24.09
CA LYS A 247 1.42 15.81 -25.35
C LYS A 247 0.64 15.24 -26.53
N LEU A 248 0.21 13.98 -26.44
CA LEU A 248 -0.51 13.28 -27.50
C LEU A 248 -1.86 13.93 -27.80
N VAL A 249 -2.61 14.38 -26.79
CA VAL A 249 -3.85 15.14 -27.00
C VAL A 249 -3.62 16.34 -27.92
N LYS A 250 -2.56 17.12 -27.70
CA LYS A 250 -2.23 18.27 -28.56
C LYS A 250 -1.88 17.86 -29.99
N VAL A 251 -1.13 16.76 -30.13
CA VAL A 251 -0.76 16.21 -31.45
C VAL A 251 -1.99 15.72 -32.20
N TRP A 252 -2.89 15.01 -31.53
CA TRP A 252 -4.12 14.50 -32.13
C TRP A 252 -5.04 15.65 -32.54
N GLU A 253 -5.23 16.64 -31.68
CA GLU A 253 -6.02 17.83 -32.00
C GLU A 253 -5.44 18.61 -33.18
N ALA A 254 -4.12 18.74 -33.29
CA ALA A 254 -3.46 19.40 -34.42
C ALA A 254 -3.52 18.60 -35.73
N SER A 255 -3.77 17.29 -35.67
CA SER A 255 -3.87 16.42 -36.85
C SER A 255 -5.24 16.42 -37.52
N ILE A 256 -6.22 17.11 -36.93
CA ILE A 256 -7.57 17.21 -37.45
C ILE A 256 -7.68 18.43 -38.36
N ASP A 257 -8.00 18.19 -39.62
CA ASP A 257 -8.42 19.21 -40.58
C ASP A 257 -9.95 19.29 -40.49
N SER A 258 -10.51 20.48 -40.25
CA SER A 258 -11.86 20.71 -39.69
C SER A 258 -13.01 20.33 -40.64
N SER A 259 -13.09 19.06 -41.04
CA SER A 259 -14.00 18.54 -42.06
C SER A 259 -15.42 18.27 -41.54
N GLY A 260 -15.58 18.15 -40.22
CA GLY A 260 -16.88 18.08 -39.53
C GLY A 260 -16.68 17.86 -38.02
N GLU A 261 -17.18 18.78 -37.17
CA GLU A 261 -16.88 18.79 -35.72
C GLU A 261 -17.24 17.47 -35.00
N GLU A 262 -18.30 16.78 -35.45
CA GLU A 262 -18.74 15.50 -34.90
C GLU A 262 -17.82 14.34 -35.29
N ASP A 263 -17.45 14.24 -36.57
CA ASP A 263 -16.51 13.24 -37.08
C ASP A 263 -15.12 13.43 -36.46
N ASP A 264 -14.68 14.69 -36.32
CA ASP A 264 -13.44 15.06 -35.66
C ASP A 264 -13.42 14.57 -34.19
N LEU A 265 -14.52 14.77 -33.46
CA LEU A 265 -14.61 14.37 -32.05
C LEU A 265 -14.67 12.86 -31.89
N ALA A 266 -15.32 12.13 -32.80
CA ALA A 266 -15.28 10.67 -32.83
C ALA A 266 -13.84 10.14 -33.04
N ILE A 267 -13.09 10.74 -33.97
CA ILE A 267 -11.69 10.39 -34.21
C ILE A 267 -10.82 10.65 -32.97
N LEU A 268 -10.95 11.84 -32.36
CA LEU A 268 -10.18 12.17 -31.16
C LEU A 268 -10.54 11.27 -29.98
N ALA A 269 -11.83 10.98 -29.78
CA ALA A 269 -12.31 10.06 -28.76
C ALA A 269 -11.75 8.63 -28.97
N ALA A 270 -11.73 8.15 -30.22
CA ALA A 270 -11.16 6.84 -30.55
C ALA A 270 -9.67 6.78 -30.22
N LYS A 271 -8.91 7.85 -30.48
CA LYS A 271 -7.48 7.95 -30.12
C LYS A 271 -7.27 7.93 -28.61
N THR A 272 -8.06 8.70 -27.85
CA THR A 272 -7.97 8.69 -26.38
C THR A 272 -8.37 7.34 -25.77
N ASN A 273 -9.39 6.69 -26.35
CA ASN A 273 -9.85 5.36 -25.91
C ASN A 273 -8.77 4.30 -26.14
N ALA A 274 -8.19 4.25 -27.34
CA ALA A 274 -7.11 3.32 -27.66
C ALA A 274 -5.88 3.55 -26.76
N TYR A 275 -5.56 4.81 -26.47
CA TYR A 275 -4.49 5.13 -25.52
C TYR A 275 -4.80 4.60 -24.12
N ALA A 276 -6.01 4.83 -23.60
CA ALA A 276 -6.40 4.34 -22.28
C ALA A 276 -6.33 2.81 -22.19
N GLU A 277 -6.75 2.08 -23.22
CA GLU A 277 -6.65 0.61 -23.27
C GLU A 277 -5.20 0.13 -23.19
N VAL A 278 -4.32 0.70 -24.01
CA VAL A 278 -2.89 0.37 -24.00
C VAL A 278 -2.28 0.65 -22.62
N LYS A 279 -2.60 1.80 -22.02
CA LYS A 279 -2.04 2.17 -20.72
C LYS A 279 -2.56 1.35 -19.55
N VAL A 280 -3.79 0.84 -19.61
CA VAL A 280 -4.26 -0.15 -18.62
C VAL A 280 -3.47 -1.45 -18.73
N GLN A 281 -3.16 -1.91 -19.94
CA GLN A 281 -2.33 -3.10 -20.14
C GLN A 281 -0.88 -2.89 -19.67
N GLU A 282 -0.31 -1.69 -19.91
CA GLU A 282 0.98 -1.31 -19.33
C GLU A 282 0.92 -1.27 -17.80
N TRP A 283 -0.18 -0.77 -17.22
CA TRP A 283 -0.36 -0.70 -15.77
C TRP A 283 -0.47 -2.09 -15.13
N TRP A 284 -1.11 -3.05 -15.79
CA TRP A 284 -1.10 -4.45 -15.34
C TRP A 284 0.31 -5.04 -15.29
N LYS A 285 1.11 -4.83 -16.36
CA LYS A 285 2.52 -5.25 -16.37
C LYS A 285 3.29 -4.59 -15.24
N PHE A 286 3.04 -3.32 -14.99
CA PHE A 286 3.63 -2.57 -13.88
C PHE A 286 3.21 -3.10 -12.51
N ALA A 287 1.94 -3.51 -12.32
CA ALA A 287 1.49 -4.12 -11.08
C ALA A 287 2.24 -5.43 -10.78
N TRP A 288 2.38 -6.31 -11.79
CA TRP A 288 3.15 -7.55 -11.65
C TRP A 288 4.63 -7.30 -11.41
N TYR A 289 5.18 -6.27 -12.06
CA TYR A 289 6.53 -5.81 -11.84
C TYR A 289 6.77 -5.42 -10.37
N LEU A 290 5.90 -4.61 -9.78
CA LEU A 290 6.01 -4.21 -8.38
C LEU A 290 5.95 -5.42 -7.44
N ILE A 291 5.03 -6.36 -7.68
CA ILE A 291 4.90 -7.58 -6.88
C ILE A 291 6.19 -8.43 -6.93
N ALA A 292 6.76 -8.61 -8.12
CA ALA A 292 8.00 -9.36 -8.29
C ALA A 292 9.19 -8.65 -7.63
N LYS A 293 9.29 -7.33 -7.78
CA LYS A 293 10.37 -6.50 -7.26
C LYS A 293 10.40 -6.46 -5.74
N TYR A 294 9.25 -6.31 -5.09
CA TYR A 294 9.14 -6.05 -3.65
C TYR A 294 8.60 -7.23 -2.82
N GLY A 295 8.29 -8.38 -3.41
CA GLY A 295 7.55 -9.46 -2.76
C GLY A 295 8.20 -10.18 -1.57
N ARG A 296 9.44 -9.86 -1.19
CA ARG A 296 10.21 -10.62 -0.18
C ARG A 296 10.94 -9.76 0.87
N GLN A 297 10.43 -8.58 1.22
CA GLN A 297 11.10 -7.62 2.12
C GLN A 297 12.54 -7.23 1.66
N VAL A 298 12.82 -7.39 0.37
CA VAL A 298 14.06 -7.02 -0.31
C VAL A 298 13.69 -6.37 -1.64
N VAL A 299 14.62 -5.67 -2.27
CA VAL A 299 14.38 -5.14 -3.62
C VAL A 299 15.09 -6.05 -4.61
N THR A 300 14.33 -6.82 -5.37
CA THR A 300 14.84 -7.67 -6.46
C THR A 300 14.96 -6.83 -7.71
N TYR A 301 16.11 -6.85 -8.37
CA TYR A 301 16.32 -6.19 -9.66
C TYR A 301 16.99 -7.17 -10.61
N ASN A 302 16.44 -7.35 -11.80
CA ASN A 302 16.94 -8.24 -12.85
C ASN A 302 17.00 -7.55 -14.22
N GLU A 303 16.72 -6.24 -14.25
CA GLU A 303 16.69 -5.39 -15.43
C GLU A 303 18.09 -4.91 -15.83
N SER A 304 19.09 -5.12 -14.97
CA SER A 304 20.51 -4.90 -15.28
C SER A 304 21.19 -6.20 -15.69
N SER A 305 22.28 -6.10 -16.46
CA SER A 305 23.09 -7.25 -16.90
C SER A 305 23.71 -8.06 -15.75
N VAL A 306 23.75 -7.49 -14.54
CA VAL A 306 24.28 -8.13 -13.35
C VAL A 306 23.16 -8.81 -12.54
N GLY A 307 21.93 -8.30 -12.65
CA GLY A 307 20.82 -8.64 -11.75
C GLY A 307 21.19 -8.48 -10.26
N GLY A 308 20.30 -8.91 -9.38
CA GLY A 308 20.60 -9.00 -7.95
C GLY A 308 19.42 -8.82 -7.01
N VAL A 309 19.76 -8.89 -5.73
CA VAL A 309 18.85 -8.67 -4.62
C VAL A 309 19.50 -7.65 -3.70
N ASN A 310 18.83 -6.52 -3.50
CA ASN A 310 19.17 -5.58 -2.44
C ASN A 310 18.44 -5.99 -1.16
N TYR A 311 19.14 -6.74 -0.31
CA TYR A 311 18.65 -7.23 0.99
C TYR A 311 18.33 -6.12 1.99
N THR A 312 18.87 -4.91 1.79
CA THR A 312 18.59 -3.74 2.65
C THR A 312 17.60 -2.78 2.01
N GLY A 313 17.01 -3.13 0.87
CA GLY A 313 16.12 -2.24 0.11
C GLY A 313 14.77 -1.96 0.78
N GLN A 314 14.34 -2.77 1.75
CA GLN A 314 13.11 -2.56 2.54
C GLN A 314 13.36 -2.63 4.05
N ILE A 315 14.51 -2.14 4.52
CA ILE A 315 14.81 -2.14 5.97
C ILE A 315 13.80 -1.33 6.78
N TYR A 316 13.50 -1.81 7.97
CA TYR A 316 12.76 -1.04 8.96
C TYR A 316 13.54 0.23 9.35
N PRO A 317 12.86 1.37 9.50
CA PRO A 317 13.53 2.59 9.86
C PRO A 317 14.00 2.55 11.31
N GLN A 318 15.19 3.11 11.54
CA GLN A 318 15.84 3.08 12.85
C GLN A 318 14.98 3.72 13.95
N TRP A 319 14.31 4.84 13.65
CA TRP A 319 13.44 5.52 14.62
C TRP A 319 12.29 4.63 15.11
N TRP A 320 11.77 3.74 14.25
CA TRP A 320 10.68 2.83 14.60
C TRP A 320 11.20 1.67 15.44
N LEU A 321 12.33 1.08 15.05
CA LEU A 321 13.00 0.04 15.84
C LEU A 321 13.45 0.53 17.22
N GLN A 322 13.84 1.79 17.35
CA GLN A 322 14.23 2.40 18.62
C GLN A 322 13.03 2.77 19.51
N SER A 323 11.80 2.73 18.99
CA SER A 323 10.62 3.09 19.76
C SER A 323 10.35 2.05 20.86
N PRO A 324 10.15 2.47 22.12
CA PRO A 324 9.77 1.54 23.19
C PRO A 324 8.39 0.92 22.95
N ASP A 325 7.51 1.59 22.21
CA ASP A 325 6.18 1.07 21.84
C ASP A 325 6.26 -0.10 20.85
N VAL A 326 7.33 -0.15 20.05
CA VAL A 326 7.64 -1.27 19.15
C VAL A 326 8.34 -2.39 19.90
N GLY A 327 9.16 -2.03 20.88
CA GLY A 327 9.81 -2.97 21.78
C GLY A 327 10.94 -3.78 21.16
N PHE A 328 11.41 -3.43 19.95
CA PHE A 328 12.49 -4.16 19.27
C PHE A 328 13.80 -4.11 20.07
N THR A 329 14.16 -2.96 20.64
CA THR A 329 15.35 -2.80 21.49
C THR A 329 15.20 -3.37 22.90
N THR A 330 13.96 -3.69 23.31
CA THR A 330 13.62 -4.24 24.63
C THR A 330 13.18 -5.70 24.56
N TRP A 331 13.36 -6.34 23.40
CA TRP A 331 13.00 -7.72 23.15
C TRP A 331 13.80 -8.66 24.08
N SER A 332 13.08 -9.46 24.89
CA SER A 332 13.66 -10.37 25.88
C SER A 332 13.12 -11.80 25.71
N PRO A 333 13.91 -12.86 25.99
CA PRO A 333 13.44 -14.25 26.04
C PRO A 333 12.44 -14.56 27.18
N LYS A 334 12.21 -13.62 28.10
CA LYS A 334 11.31 -13.78 29.26
C LYS A 334 10.09 -12.86 29.11
N GLY A 335 8.87 -13.39 29.27
CA GLY A 335 7.62 -12.61 29.24
C GLY A 335 6.47 -13.33 28.51
N PRO A 336 5.20 -12.97 28.76
CA PRO A 336 4.06 -13.66 28.15
C PRO A 336 3.90 -13.34 26.66
N TRP A 337 4.44 -12.19 26.23
CA TRP A 337 4.52 -11.75 24.84
C TRP A 337 5.88 -11.11 24.62
N ILE A 338 6.52 -11.53 23.55
CA ILE A 338 7.85 -11.09 23.15
C ILE A 338 7.82 -9.58 22.85
N GLY A 339 8.57 -8.76 23.60
CA GLY A 339 8.72 -7.31 23.35
C GLY A 339 8.18 -6.36 24.43
N VAL A 340 7.53 -6.86 25.49
CA VAL A 340 7.17 -6.01 26.65
C VAL A 340 8.41 -5.84 27.55
N PRO A 341 8.84 -4.61 27.88
CA PRO A 341 9.95 -4.41 28.80
C PRO A 341 9.66 -5.10 30.14
N ASP A 342 10.57 -5.93 30.62
CA ASP A 342 10.54 -6.39 32.01
C ASP A 342 10.55 -5.15 32.90
N ILE A 343 9.44 -4.89 33.61
CA ILE A 343 9.31 -3.75 34.52
C ILE A 343 10.33 -3.97 35.64
N GLY A 344 11.53 -3.43 35.47
CA GLY A 344 12.68 -3.66 36.35
C GLY A 344 14.04 -3.64 35.63
N CYS A 345 14.09 -3.86 34.32
CA CYS A 345 15.30 -3.62 33.53
C CYS A 345 15.26 -2.20 32.98
N ALA A 346 16.11 -1.33 33.52
CA ALA A 346 16.39 -0.05 32.87
C ALA A 346 16.81 -0.35 31.41
N ALA A 347 16.18 0.33 30.45
CA ALA A 347 16.71 0.33 29.08
C ALA A 347 18.20 0.69 29.16
N PRO A 348 19.10 -0.01 28.44
CA PRO A 348 20.48 0.40 28.41
C PRO A 348 20.50 1.84 27.90
N THR A 349 20.80 2.77 28.79
CA THR A 349 21.01 4.17 28.44
C THR A 349 22.00 4.16 27.29
N GLN A 350 21.59 4.67 26.12
CA GLN A 350 22.52 4.97 25.07
C GLN A 350 23.62 5.82 25.70
N LEU A 351 24.83 5.26 25.79
CA LEU A 351 26.00 6.09 25.94
C LEU A 351 26.01 6.93 24.66
N SER A 352 25.57 8.17 24.76
CA SER A 352 25.81 9.15 23.72
C SER A 352 27.31 9.28 23.62
N LEU A 353 27.93 8.56 22.69
CA LEU A 353 29.24 8.92 22.17
C LEU A 353 29.04 10.24 21.41
N GLN A 354 28.91 11.33 22.18
CA GLN A 354 29.26 12.63 21.68
C GLN A 354 30.72 12.50 21.23
N SER A 355 30.89 12.61 19.92
CA SER A 355 32.16 12.67 19.22
C SER A 355 33.01 13.78 19.84
N ASN A 356 33.90 13.45 20.78
CA ASN A 356 35.01 14.31 21.22
C ASN A 356 36.17 13.56 21.91
N HIS A 357 36.20 12.22 21.91
CA HIS A 357 37.25 11.45 22.61
C HIS A 357 38.04 10.46 21.74
N THR A 358 38.12 10.68 20.43
CA THR A 358 38.97 9.86 19.53
C THR A 358 40.47 10.16 19.63
N TRP A 359 40.90 11.15 20.43
CA TRP A 359 42.33 11.49 20.59
C TRP A 359 42.99 10.92 21.86
N ALA A 360 42.23 10.39 22.82
CA ALA A 360 42.81 9.92 24.10
C ALA A 360 43.25 8.44 24.08
N VAL A 361 42.71 7.61 23.18
CA VAL A 361 43.00 6.16 23.15
C VAL A 361 44.24 5.83 22.29
N LEU A 362 44.63 6.71 21.35
CA LEU A 362 45.82 6.52 20.51
C LEU A 362 47.15 6.89 21.20
N ALA A 363 47.11 7.49 22.40
CA ALA A 363 48.31 7.83 23.16
C ALA A 363 48.77 6.72 24.14
N LEU A 364 47.93 5.71 24.41
CA LEU A 364 48.23 4.67 25.42
C LEU A 364 48.82 3.37 24.85
N VAL A 365 48.76 3.17 23.54
CA VAL A 365 49.33 1.99 22.87
C VAL A 365 50.86 2.07 22.68
N PRO A 366 51.50 3.24 22.43
CA PRO A 366 52.95 3.32 22.33
C PRO A 366 53.67 3.16 23.68
N LEU A 367 53.03 3.54 24.80
CA LEU A 367 53.65 3.51 26.13
C LEU A 367 53.81 2.09 26.70
N ALA A 368 52.89 1.17 26.40
CA ALA A 368 52.99 -0.23 26.81
C ALA A 368 54.05 -1.01 26.01
N TYR A 369 54.24 -0.65 24.73
CA TYR A 369 55.23 -1.28 23.86
C TYR A 369 56.68 -0.92 24.26
N PHE A 370 56.93 0.34 24.65
CA PHE A 370 58.26 0.76 25.12
C PHE A 370 58.60 0.30 26.55
N ALA A 371 57.60 0.10 27.42
CA ALA A 371 57.82 -0.47 28.75
C ALA A 371 58.17 -1.97 28.70
N GLY A 372 57.62 -2.72 27.74
CA GLY A 372 57.90 -4.14 27.54
C GLY A 372 59.30 -4.46 27.00
N LEU A 373 59.96 -3.52 26.31
CA LEU A 373 61.32 -3.70 25.79
C LEU A 373 62.42 -3.51 26.83
N TRP A 374 62.12 -2.98 28.03
CA TRP A 374 63.11 -2.75 29.08
C TRP A 374 63.26 -3.91 30.07
N HIS A 375 62.37 -4.90 30.06
CA HIS A 375 62.47 -6.07 30.94
C HIS A 375 62.56 -7.35 30.11
N GLY A 376 63.79 -7.66 29.69
CA GLY A 376 64.12 -8.80 28.85
C GLY A 376 63.62 -10.14 29.38
N ARG A 377 62.51 -10.62 28.83
CA ARG A 377 62.12 -12.04 28.79
C ARG A 377 61.49 -12.33 27.42
N ARG A 378 62.18 -13.16 26.62
CA ARG A 378 61.59 -13.79 25.43
C ARG A 378 60.86 -15.07 25.86
N PRO A 379 59.62 -15.32 25.40
CA PRO A 379 59.10 -16.69 25.28
C PRO A 379 58.92 -17.08 23.81
N LYS A 380 59.28 -18.34 23.53
CA LYS A 380 59.11 -19.05 22.26
C LYS A 380 57.62 -19.30 21.97
N VAL A 381 57.04 -18.69 20.93
CA VAL A 381 55.81 -19.17 20.29
C VAL A 381 55.84 -18.77 18.81
N ALA A 382 56.35 -19.64 17.94
CA ALA A 382 56.29 -19.44 16.49
C ALA A 382 56.05 -20.74 15.69
N GLU A 383 55.60 -21.82 16.34
CA GLU A 383 55.29 -23.10 15.67
C GLU A 383 53.85 -23.61 15.93
N GLY A 384 52.99 -22.82 16.60
CA GLY A 384 51.63 -23.24 16.94
C GLY A 384 50.51 -22.66 16.07
N TYR A 385 50.80 -21.75 15.13
CA TYR A 385 49.76 -21.03 14.38
C TYR A 385 49.47 -21.60 12.99
N LEU A 386 50.30 -22.50 12.46
CA LEU A 386 50.08 -23.15 11.16
C LEU A 386 49.45 -24.55 11.27
N ALA A 387 49.41 -25.15 12.46
CA ALA A 387 48.75 -26.45 12.67
C ALA A 387 47.25 -26.32 13.02
N LEU A 388 46.81 -25.14 13.48
CA LEU A 388 45.41 -24.89 13.85
C LEU A 388 44.52 -24.47 12.67
N GLU A 389 45.10 -24.03 11.54
CA GLU A 389 44.32 -23.74 10.33
C GLU A 389 44.04 -25.01 9.50
N GLU A 390 44.93 -26.01 9.50
CA GLU A 390 44.67 -27.28 8.79
C GLU A 390 43.74 -28.22 9.58
N GLU A 391 43.77 -28.23 10.92
CA GLU A 391 42.84 -29.01 11.75
C GLU A 391 41.40 -28.44 11.73
N HIS A 392 41.24 -27.12 11.63
CA HIS A 392 39.91 -26.49 11.54
C HIS A 392 39.24 -26.70 10.17
N GLN A 393 40.02 -26.76 9.09
CA GLN A 393 39.52 -27.00 7.74
C GLN A 393 39.09 -28.46 7.54
N GLN A 394 39.79 -29.43 8.16
CA GLN A 394 39.39 -30.85 8.11
C GLN A 394 38.19 -31.20 9.01
N GLN A 395 38.00 -30.47 10.12
CA GLN A 395 36.81 -30.66 10.98
C GLN A 395 35.53 -30.12 10.35
N GLU A 396 35.58 -29.00 9.61
CA GLU A 396 34.40 -28.44 8.93
C GLU A 396 33.97 -29.31 7.73
N ASP A 397 34.91 -29.91 7.01
CA ASP A 397 34.61 -30.80 5.87
C ASP A 397 34.06 -32.19 6.32
N GLU A 398 34.47 -32.71 7.49
CA GLU A 398 33.93 -33.95 8.07
C GLU A 398 32.54 -33.75 8.73
N GLU A 399 32.26 -32.58 9.34
CA GLU A 399 30.93 -32.24 9.87
C GLU A 399 29.89 -32.06 8.75
N GLU A 400 30.25 -31.46 7.60
CA GLU A 400 29.34 -31.32 6.46
C GLU A 400 29.02 -32.68 5.77
N GLU A 401 29.96 -33.63 5.76
CA GLU A 401 29.74 -34.97 5.18
C GLU A 401 28.92 -35.89 6.10
N GLU A 402 29.06 -35.77 7.43
CA GLU A 402 28.19 -36.46 8.40
C GLU A 402 26.77 -35.85 8.42
N GLU A 403 26.62 -34.52 8.32
CA GLU A 403 25.30 -33.87 8.28
C GLU A 403 24.53 -34.25 7.00
N GLN A 404 25.23 -34.37 5.86
CA GLN A 404 24.64 -34.87 4.61
C GLN A 404 24.27 -36.37 4.68
N LYS A 405 25.08 -37.23 5.32
CA LYS A 405 24.74 -38.66 5.52
C LYS A 405 23.58 -38.84 6.51
N GLN A 406 23.48 -37.99 7.54
CA GLN A 406 22.40 -38.02 8.52
C GLN A 406 21.05 -37.57 7.92
N ILE A 407 21.06 -36.67 6.94
CA ILE A 407 19.86 -36.28 6.17
C ILE A 407 19.38 -37.40 5.25
N VAL A 408 20.29 -38.20 4.69
CA VAL A 408 19.96 -39.30 3.75
C VAL A 408 19.36 -40.54 4.46
N TRP A 409 19.68 -40.78 5.74
CA TRP A 409 19.12 -41.93 6.49
C TRP A 409 17.75 -41.68 7.16
N ASN A 410 17.29 -40.44 7.29
CA ASN A 410 16.04 -40.10 8.00
C ASN A 410 14.74 -40.24 7.17
N VAL A 411 14.76 -40.85 5.98
CA VAL A 411 13.58 -40.93 5.07
C VAL A 411 13.01 -42.35 4.92
N ILE A 412 13.18 -43.24 5.91
CA ILE A 412 12.47 -44.54 5.89
C ILE A 412 11.58 -44.65 7.14
N GLY A 413 10.31 -44.24 7.01
CA GLY A 413 9.28 -44.37 8.04
C GLY A 413 8.06 -45.15 7.54
N LEU A 414 7.81 -46.30 8.18
CA LEU A 414 6.71 -47.22 7.93
C LEU A 414 5.38 -46.64 8.48
N MET A 415 4.28 -46.68 7.71
CA MET A 415 2.95 -46.25 8.16
C MET A 415 2.06 -47.46 8.53
N ILE A 416 1.54 -47.50 9.76
CA ILE A 416 0.51 -48.45 10.19
C ILE A 416 -0.82 -47.70 10.27
N ILE A 417 -1.81 -48.14 9.49
CA ILE A 417 -3.19 -47.62 9.52
C ILE A 417 -4.03 -48.56 10.38
N VAL A 418 -4.60 -48.06 11.48
CA VAL A 418 -5.58 -48.81 12.30
C VAL A 418 -6.94 -48.15 12.14
N THR A 419 -7.88 -48.85 11.52
CA THR A 419 -9.29 -48.45 11.43
C THR A 419 -10.12 -49.18 12.48
N PHE A 420 -10.76 -48.46 13.40
CA PHE A 420 -11.86 -49.00 14.20
C PHE A 420 -13.20 -48.51 13.66
N GLY A 421 -14.18 -49.42 13.66
CA GLY A 421 -15.46 -49.27 13.00
C GLY A 421 -16.46 -48.37 13.72
N SER A 422 -17.37 -47.85 12.88
CA SER A 422 -18.64 -47.17 13.13
C SER A 422 -18.60 -45.78 13.80
N SER A 423 -19.15 -44.80 13.07
CA SER A 423 -19.55 -43.42 13.44
C SER A 423 -18.45 -42.35 13.67
N LEU A 424 -18.61 -41.24 12.95
CA LEU A 424 -17.91 -39.94 12.99
C LEU A 424 -16.38 -39.90 12.73
N ASP A 425 -16.05 -39.69 11.47
CA ASP A 425 -15.16 -38.64 10.92
C ASP A 425 -14.08 -38.01 11.82
N ILE A 426 -13.01 -38.73 12.16
CA ILE A 426 -11.69 -38.11 12.42
C ILE A 426 -10.53 -39.05 12.04
N VAL A 427 -9.48 -38.51 11.38
CA VAL A 427 -8.20 -39.21 11.13
C VAL A 427 -7.15 -38.67 12.09
N ALA A 428 -6.48 -39.57 12.83
CA ALA A 428 -5.34 -39.23 13.68
C ALA A 428 -4.03 -39.71 13.02
N ILE A 429 -3.01 -38.86 12.99
CA ILE A 429 -1.64 -39.21 12.61
C ILE A 429 -0.79 -39.08 13.86
N GLN A 430 -0.10 -40.16 14.24
CA GLN A 430 0.88 -40.15 15.32
C GLN A 430 2.28 -40.20 14.68
N ALA A 431 3.10 -39.18 14.94
CA ALA A 431 4.51 -39.16 14.61
C ALA A 431 5.30 -38.97 15.90
N GLU A 432 6.30 -39.80 16.13
CA GLU A 432 7.23 -39.69 17.26
C GLU A 432 8.57 -39.17 16.73
N MET A 433 8.98 -37.99 17.18
CA MET A 433 10.33 -37.46 16.99
C MET A 433 10.87 -37.04 18.34
N ALA A 434 12.06 -37.53 18.67
CA ALA A 434 12.97 -37.10 19.75
C ALA A 434 12.33 -36.20 20.85
N GLY A 435 11.44 -36.77 21.67
CA GLY A 435 11.08 -36.22 22.97
C GLY A 435 9.91 -35.24 23.08
N GLN A 436 9.12 -34.96 22.02
CA GLN A 436 7.87 -34.17 22.17
C GLN A 436 6.65 -34.85 21.53
N LYS A 437 5.58 -35.02 22.32
CA LYS A 437 4.25 -35.46 21.85
C LYS A 437 3.51 -34.28 21.22
N ILE A 438 3.16 -34.40 19.94
CA ILE A 438 2.27 -33.45 19.26
C ILE A 438 1.03 -34.22 18.80
N VAL A 439 -0.15 -33.83 19.28
CA VAL A 439 -1.45 -34.29 18.77
C VAL A 439 -2.12 -33.10 18.10
N LYS A 440 -2.38 -33.17 16.79
CA LYS A 440 -3.03 -32.09 16.04
C LYS A 440 -4.24 -32.62 15.30
N TRP A 441 -5.37 -31.96 15.49
CA TRP A 441 -6.66 -32.26 14.83
C TRP A 441 -6.87 -31.25 13.69
N MET A 442 -7.29 -31.71 12.50
CA MET A 442 -7.52 -30.83 11.34
C MET A 442 -8.84 -31.14 10.63
N GLN A 443 -9.53 -30.09 10.18
CA GLN A 443 -10.78 -30.13 9.41
C GLN A 443 -10.50 -29.73 7.94
N LYS A 444 -11.18 -30.40 6.99
CA LYS A 444 -11.08 -30.27 5.52
C LYS A 444 -11.16 -28.79 5.07
N ASP A 445 -10.23 -28.25 4.28
CA ASP A 445 -10.08 -28.55 2.85
C ASP A 445 -8.70 -28.15 2.27
N ARG A 446 -8.06 -29.13 1.59
CA ARG A 446 -7.02 -29.08 0.52
C ARG A 446 -5.57 -28.69 0.88
N VAL A 447 -4.63 -29.64 0.65
CA VAL A 447 -3.53 -29.62 -0.35
C VAL A 447 -2.80 -30.98 -0.33
N TRP A 448 -2.34 -31.49 -1.49
CA TRP A 448 -1.16 -32.38 -1.53
C TRP A 448 -0.19 -32.02 -2.67
N ILE A 449 1.10 -32.21 -2.37
CA ILE A 449 2.28 -32.02 -3.22
C ILE A 449 2.85 -33.40 -3.54
N ASP A 450 3.09 -33.69 -4.81
CA ASP A 450 3.81 -34.89 -5.26
C ASP A 450 5.29 -34.54 -5.50
N PHE A 451 6.16 -35.08 -4.66
CA PHE A 451 7.62 -34.98 -4.77
C PHE A 451 8.18 -36.21 -5.51
N ALA A 452 7.95 -36.31 -6.83
CA ALA A 452 8.70 -37.28 -7.62
C ALA A 452 8.98 -36.92 -9.09
N ARG A 453 8.19 -36.12 -9.82
CA ARG A 453 8.33 -36.07 -11.31
C ARG A 453 8.14 -34.73 -12.08
N LYS A 454 8.34 -33.55 -11.48
CA LYS A 454 8.56 -32.23 -12.14
C LYS A 454 7.83 -31.92 -13.50
N ARG A 455 6.51 -32.11 -13.66
CA ARG A 455 5.71 -31.50 -14.77
C ARG A 455 4.25 -31.18 -14.34
N LEU A 456 3.64 -30.17 -14.97
CA LEU A 456 2.30 -29.62 -14.66
C LEU A 456 1.19 -30.30 -15.51
N VAL A 457 0.11 -30.76 -14.88
CA VAL A 457 -1.14 -31.18 -15.56
C VAL A 457 -2.34 -30.59 -14.82
N THR A 458 -3.28 -29.99 -15.56
CA THR A 458 -4.52 -29.40 -15.04
C THR A 458 -5.71 -30.26 -15.47
N ILE A 459 -6.59 -30.67 -14.55
CA ILE A 459 -7.96 -31.08 -14.88
C ILE A 459 -8.90 -30.37 -13.90
N GLY A 460 -9.76 -29.50 -14.42
CA GLY A 460 -10.79 -28.80 -13.65
C GLY A 460 -12.11 -29.57 -13.66
N VAL A 461 -12.88 -29.45 -12.58
CA VAL A 461 -14.32 -29.74 -12.62
C VAL A 461 -15.05 -28.56 -11.99
N GLY A 462 -15.97 -27.98 -12.76
CA GLY A 462 -16.77 -26.80 -12.42
C GLY A 462 -17.88 -27.10 -11.42
N ASN A 463 -18.28 -26.07 -10.68
CA ASN A 463 -19.45 -26.10 -9.81
C ASN A 463 -20.71 -25.77 -10.63
N LEU A 464 -21.65 -26.71 -10.70
CA LEU A 464 -23.04 -26.46 -11.05
C LEU A 464 -23.79 -26.05 -9.77
N VAL A 465 -24.41 -24.88 -9.81
CA VAL A 465 -25.33 -24.36 -8.80
C VAL A 465 -26.73 -24.94 -9.05
N SER A 466 -27.45 -25.38 -8.01
CA SER A 466 -28.88 -25.06 -7.80
C SER A 466 -29.47 -25.74 -6.57
N GLY A 467 -30.44 -25.08 -5.96
CA GLY A 467 -31.28 -25.63 -4.91
C GLY A 467 -32.63 -26.15 -5.43
N HIS A 468 -33.28 -26.91 -4.55
CA HIS A 468 -34.70 -27.32 -4.52
C HIS A 468 -35.15 -28.53 -5.39
N PRO A 469 -36.24 -29.23 -4.97
CA PRO A 469 -36.15 -30.64 -4.55
C PRO A 469 -36.91 -31.65 -5.43
N ALA A 470 -36.70 -32.93 -5.10
CA ALA A 470 -37.49 -34.14 -5.40
C ALA A 470 -37.16 -34.96 -6.66
N ALA A 471 -37.33 -36.27 -6.46
CA ALA A 471 -37.46 -37.39 -7.41
C ALA A 471 -36.23 -38.28 -7.68
N ASP A 472 -36.49 -39.58 -7.50
CA ASP A 472 -35.65 -40.76 -7.74
C ASP A 472 -34.94 -40.77 -9.09
N PHE A 473 -33.67 -41.19 -9.12
CA PHE A 473 -33.11 -41.93 -10.25
C PHE A 473 -31.97 -42.86 -9.79
N GLN A 474 -32.19 -44.16 -10.01
CA GLN A 474 -31.17 -45.21 -10.07
C GLN A 474 -30.31 -45.05 -11.33
N GLY A 475 -29.02 -45.36 -11.27
CA GLY A 475 -28.21 -45.62 -12.48
C GLY A 475 -26.74 -45.28 -12.37
N LEU A 476 -25.90 -46.31 -12.31
CA LEU A 476 -24.45 -46.25 -12.59
C LEU A 476 -24.20 -45.83 -14.05
N GLY A 477 -23.25 -44.92 -14.26
CA GLY A 477 -22.67 -44.61 -15.56
C GLY A 477 -21.24 -44.09 -15.42
N LEU A 478 -20.26 -44.90 -15.83
CA LEU A 478 -18.86 -44.50 -15.97
C LEU A 478 -18.72 -43.44 -17.07
N VAL A 479 -17.95 -42.37 -16.81
CA VAL A 479 -17.31 -41.56 -17.87
C VAL A 479 -15.81 -41.77 -17.76
N GLY A 480 -15.23 -42.42 -18.76
CA GLY A 480 -13.79 -42.60 -18.92
C GLY A 480 -13.12 -41.30 -19.37
N VAL A 481 -11.90 -41.05 -18.88
CA VAL A 481 -11.03 -39.98 -19.36
C VAL A 481 -9.92 -40.60 -20.20
N GLU A 482 -9.87 -40.21 -21.47
CA GLU A 482 -8.82 -40.57 -22.44
C GLU A 482 -7.68 -39.54 -22.33
N LEU A 483 -6.44 -40.00 -22.11
CA LEU A 483 -5.24 -39.14 -22.05
C LEU A 483 -4.41 -39.31 -23.33
N LYS A 484 -4.31 -38.25 -24.14
CA LYS A 484 -3.37 -38.15 -25.27
C LYS A 484 -2.08 -37.47 -24.83
N TYR A 485 -0.95 -38.12 -25.11
CA TYR A 485 0.40 -37.55 -24.98
C TYR A 485 0.90 -37.08 -26.35
N ALA A 486 1.58 -35.94 -26.41
CA ALA A 486 2.24 -35.46 -27.61
C ALA A 486 3.70 -35.10 -27.29
N ASP A 487 4.61 -35.96 -27.76
CA ASP A 487 6.01 -35.62 -28.02
C ASP A 487 6.23 -35.69 -29.55
N GLY A 488 6.70 -34.56 -30.12
CA GLY A 488 7.63 -34.47 -31.27
C GLY A 488 7.32 -35.07 -32.65
N LEU A 489 7.04 -34.18 -33.62
CA LEU A 489 7.36 -34.18 -35.07
C LEU A 489 7.24 -35.49 -35.90
N VAL A 490 6.38 -35.43 -36.95
CA VAL A 490 6.74 -35.51 -38.39
C VAL A 490 5.47 -35.32 -39.24
N ARG A 491 5.57 -34.37 -40.20
CA ARG A 491 4.65 -33.90 -41.26
C ARG A 491 3.52 -32.94 -40.87
#